data_AF-A0A1I0GSE2-F1
#
_entry.id   AF-A0A1I0GSE2-F1
#
_cell.length_a   1.000
_cell.length_b   1.000
_cell.length_c   1.000
_cell.angle_alpha   90.00
_cell.angle_beta   90.00
_cell.angle_gamma   90.00
#
_symmetry.space_group_name_H-M   'P 1'
#
loop_
_entity.id
_entity.type
_entity.pdbx_description
1 polymer ?
#
loop_
_entity_poly.entity_id
_entity_poly.type
_entity_poly.pdbx_seq_one_letter_code
_entity_poly.pdbx_strand_id
1 'polypeptide(L)'
;MTIWKELYEIFVKERQRWHDLSGDKQTLAFEIKANLTFLADGFANKSTAKQLIVGLEDKAFKQMLSKNGDFNRLQTKKLNIATIGRYAEFKKYVGKDTQYLINNAYARLISLKKLSAHW
;
A
#
# COMPACT_ATOMS: atom_id res chain seq x y z
N MET A 1 -16.28 40.11 3.49
CA MET A 1 -15.03 39.33 3.35
C MET A 1 -14.61 39.39 1.89
N THR A 2 -13.33 39.55 1.59
CA THR A 2 -12.83 39.71 0.21
C THR A 2 -12.68 38.34 -0.46
N ILE A 3 -13.06 38.24 -1.73
CA ILE A 3 -12.87 37.07 -2.61
C ILE A 3 -11.43 36.51 -2.52
N TRP A 4 -10.46 37.40 -2.34
CA TRP A 4 -9.05 37.06 -2.13
C TRP A 4 -8.78 36.19 -0.89
N LYS A 5 -9.53 36.40 0.20
CA LYS A 5 -9.39 35.60 1.42
C LYS A 5 -9.93 34.18 1.21
N GLU A 6 -11.08 34.05 0.53
CA GLU A 6 -11.68 32.75 0.21
C GLU A 6 -10.80 31.93 -0.74
N LEU A 7 -10.24 32.56 -1.79
CA LEU A 7 -9.30 31.92 -2.70
C LEU A 7 -8.02 31.46 -1.98
N TYR A 8 -7.52 32.27 -1.04
CA TYR A 8 -6.35 31.91 -0.24
C TYR A 8 -6.63 30.72 0.69
N GLU A 9 -7.79 30.69 1.35
CA GLU A 9 -8.20 29.57 2.20
C GLU A 9 -8.36 28.27 1.38
N ILE A 10 -8.95 28.35 0.18
CA ILE A 10 -9.02 27.22 -0.76
C ILE A 10 -7.62 26.75 -1.15
N PHE A 11 -6.71 27.67 -1.49
CA PHE A 11 -5.33 27.34 -1.86
C PHE A 11 -4.56 26.66 -0.71
N VAL A 12 -4.66 27.18 0.51
CA VAL A 12 -4.01 26.59 1.70
C VAL A 12 -4.54 25.18 1.95
N LYS A 13 -5.87 24.99 1.90
CA LYS A 13 -6.50 23.68 2.09
C LYS A 13 -6.07 22.68 1.01
N GLU A 14 -6.02 23.13 -0.24
CA GLU A 14 -5.59 22.28 -1.35
C GLU A 14 -4.10 21.95 -1.23
N ARG A 15 -3.23 22.94 -0.97
CA ARG A 15 -1.79 22.71 -0.73
C ARG A 15 -1.55 21.72 0.41
N GLN A 16 -2.26 21.85 1.53
CA GLN A 16 -2.16 20.90 2.64
C GLN A 16 -2.55 19.50 2.20
N ARG A 17 -3.64 19.36 1.43
CA ARG A 17 -4.08 18.10 0.85
C ARG A 17 -3.01 17.49 -0.07
N TRP A 18 -2.32 18.28 -0.90
CA TRP A 18 -1.22 17.80 -1.74
C TRP A 18 -0.03 17.29 -0.92
N HIS A 19 0.35 18.02 0.13
CA HIS A 19 1.41 17.58 1.04
C HIS A 19 1.05 16.29 1.78
N ASP A 20 -0.16 16.21 2.33
CA ASP A 20 -0.65 15.03 3.05
C ASP A 20 -0.68 13.81 2.12
N LEU A 21 -1.16 13.96 0.88
CA LEU A 21 -1.17 12.90 -0.12
C LEU A 21 0.24 12.41 -0.48
N SER A 22 1.22 13.32 -0.55
CA SER A 22 2.62 12.96 -0.78
C SER A 22 3.20 12.20 0.41
N GLY A 23 2.90 12.63 1.64
CA GLY A 23 3.32 11.96 2.87
C GLY A 23 2.70 10.57 3.03
N ASP A 24 1.40 10.43 2.78
CA ASP A 24 0.69 9.15 2.81
C ASP A 24 1.28 8.16 1.79
N LYS A 25 1.58 8.64 0.56
CA LYS A 25 2.23 7.85 -0.49
C LYS A 25 3.59 7.32 -0.04
N GLN A 26 4.44 8.18 0.54
CA GLN A 26 5.75 7.74 1.02
C GLN A 26 5.63 6.75 2.17
N THR A 27 4.68 6.98 3.08
CA THR A 27 4.43 6.11 4.23
C THR A 27 3.99 4.72 3.77
N LEU A 28 3.08 4.63 2.79
CA LEU A 28 2.67 3.34 2.22
C LEU A 28 3.80 2.64 1.47
N ALA A 29 4.60 3.38 0.70
CA ALA A 29 5.76 2.80 0.01
C ALA A 29 6.79 2.22 1.03
N PHE A 30 6.97 2.91 2.16
CA PHE A 30 7.82 2.44 3.25
C PHE A 30 7.24 1.17 3.89
N GLU A 31 5.94 1.15 4.22
CA GLU A 31 5.26 -0.03 4.78
C GLU A 31 5.40 -1.26 3.86
N ILE A 32 5.18 -1.09 2.56
CA ILE A 32 5.35 -2.18 1.57
C ILE A 32 6.79 -2.70 1.60
N LYS A 33 7.79 -1.81 1.61
CA LYS A 33 9.20 -2.21 1.65
C LYS A 33 9.54 -2.91 2.95
N ALA A 34 9.09 -2.39 4.09
CA ALA A 34 9.29 -2.99 5.41
C ALA A 34 8.70 -4.40 5.48
N ASN A 35 7.47 -4.58 5.00
CA ASN A 35 6.81 -5.89 4.92
C ASN A 35 7.58 -6.88 4.03
N LEU A 36 8.07 -6.45 2.87
CA LEU A 36 8.87 -7.32 1.99
C LEU A 36 10.19 -7.74 2.64
N THR A 37 10.90 -6.81 3.28
CA THR A 37 12.13 -7.11 4.03
C THR A 37 11.84 -8.08 5.18
N PHE A 38 10.79 -7.82 5.96
CA PHE A 38 10.38 -8.67 7.06
C PHE A 38 10.04 -10.10 6.61
N LEU A 39 9.36 -10.26 5.47
CA LEU A 39 9.10 -11.57 4.88
C LEU A 39 10.38 -12.27 4.44
N ALA A 40 11.29 -11.55 3.77
CA ALA A 40 12.56 -12.13 3.33
C ALA A 40 13.39 -12.63 4.52
N ASP A 41 13.50 -11.82 5.58
CA ASP A 41 14.22 -12.17 6.81
C ASP A 41 13.55 -13.33 7.54
N GLY A 42 12.22 -13.31 7.66
CA GLY A 42 11.50 -14.37 8.34
C GLY A 42 11.55 -15.70 7.59
N PHE A 43 11.57 -15.70 6.25
CA PHE A 43 11.81 -16.91 5.47
C PHE A 43 13.24 -17.44 5.64
N ALA A 44 14.24 -16.56 5.64
CA ALA A 44 15.62 -16.94 5.90
C ALA A 44 15.79 -17.58 7.30
N ASN A 45 15.08 -17.05 8.29
CA ASN A 45 15.12 -17.48 9.68
C ASN A 45 14.11 -18.61 10.02
N LYS A 46 13.45 -19.22 9.02
CA LYS A 46 12.43 -20.28 9.19
C LYS A 46 11.34 -19.92 10.21
N SER A 47 10.94 -18.65 10.25
CA SER A 47 9.86 -18.18 11.11
C SER A 47 8.54 -18.88 10.77
N THR A 48 7.73 -19.12 11.79
CA THR A 48 6.42 -19.74 11.59
C THR A 48 5.48 -18.79 10.83
N ALA A 49 4.51 -19.36 10.11
CA ALA A 49 3.51 -18.56 9.40
C ALA A 49 2.75 -17.61 10.35
N LYS A 50 2.48 -18.01 11.59
CA LYS A 50 1.83 -17.18 12.61
C LYS A 50 2.67 -15.95 12.97
N GLN A 51 3.97 -16.14 13.22
CA GLN A 51 4.90 -15.04 13.52
C GLN A 51 5.01 -14.06 12.35
N LEU A 52 5.09 -14.58 11.11
CA LEU A 52 5.11 -13.76 9.91
C LEU A 52 3.83 -12.93 9.75
N ILE A 53 2.65 -13.54 9.91
CA ILE A 53 1.38 -12.84 9.73
C ILE A 53 1.18 -11.72 10.77
N VAL A 54 1.55 -11.98 12.03
CA VAL A 54 1.43 -10.99 13.11
C VAL A 54 2.35 -9.80 12.91
N GLY A 55 3.57 -10.02 12.41
CA GLY A 55 4.57 -8.97 12.23
C GLY A 55 4.36 -8.07 10.99
N LEU A 56 3.49 -8.45 10.06
CA LEU A 56 3.20 -7.62 8.89
C LEU A 56 2.40 -6.37 9.28
N GLU A 57 2.72 -5.22 8.70
CA GLU A 57 2.04 -3.95 8.95
C GLU A 57 0.91 -3.69 7.93
N ASP A 58 -0.14 -2.99 8.36
CA ASP A 58 -1.27 -2.58 7.50
C ASP A 58 -1.87 -1.22 7.85
N LYS A 59 -1.13 -0.40 8.59
CA LYS A 59 -1.61 0.87 9.14
C LYS A 59 -1.65 1.96 8.07
N ALA A 60 -0.56 2.11 7.32
CA ALA A 60 -0.45 3.08 6.22
C ALA A 60 -1.46 2.75 5.11
N PHE A 61 -1.63 1.46 4.79
CA PHE A 61 -2.68 1.03 3.87
C PHE A 61 -4.09 1.44 4.34
N LYS A 62 -4.44 1.15 5.60
CA LYS A 62 -5.76 1.53 6.16
C LYS A 62 -5.98 3.03 6.17
N GLN A 63 -4.95 3.81 6.50
CA GLN A 63 -5.01 5.27 6.50
C GLN A 63 -5.22 5.84 5.10
N MET A 64 -4.54 5.28 4.09
CA MET A 64 -4.74 5.71 2.71
C MET A 64 -6.11 5.28 2.18
N LEU A 65 -6.61 4.11 2.58
CA LEU A 65 -7.94 3.63 2.22
C LEU A 65 -9.06 4.51 2.82
N SER A 66 -8.94 4.95 4.08
CA SER A 66 -9.94 5.82 4.71
C SER A 66 -10.05 7.20 4.06
N LYS A 67 -9.00 7.63 3.35
CA LYS A 67 -8.94 8.88 2.59
C LYS A 67 -9.41 8.72 1.13
N ASN A 68 -9.97 7.57 0.74
CA ASN A 68 -10.23 7.20 -0.65
C ASN A 68 -9.00 7.39 -1.55
N GLY A 69 -7.83 7.00 -1.03
CA GLY A 69 -6.55 7.20 -1.70
C GLY A 69 -6.45 6.42 -3.01
N ASP A 70 -5.94 7.10 -4.04
CA ASP A 70 -5.64 6.51 -5.34
C ASP A 70 -4.20 5.97 -5.35
N PHE A 71 -4.06 4.65 -5.23
CA PHE A 71 -2.77 3.96 -5.26
C PHE A 71 -2.12 3.99 -6.64
N ASN A 72 -2.85 4.28 -7.73
CA ASN A 72 -2.23 4.45 -9.05
C ASN A 72 -1.30 5.66 -9.10
N ARG A 73 -1.40 6.58 -8.12
CA ARG A 73 -0.42 7.67 -7.93
C ARG A 73 0.93 7.18 -7.42
N LEU A 74 1.04 5.98 -6.84
CA LEU A 74 2.32 5.39 -6.45
C LEU A 74 3.14 5.00 -7.67
N GLN A 75 2.49 4.26 -8.57
CA GLN A 75 3.03 3.82 -9.84
C GLN A 75 1.88 3.77 -10.85
N THR A 76 2.01 4.52 -11.94
CA THR A 76 0.98 4.61 -12.98
C THR A 76 1.08 3.45 -13.98
N LYS A 77 2.26 2.85 -14.11
CA LYS A 77 2.48 1.70 -15.01
C LYS A 77 1.82 0.45 -14.45
N LYS A 78 1.09 -0.25 -15.31
CA LYS A 78 0.55 -1.59 -15.04
C LYS A 78 1.67 -2.61 -14.94
N LEU A 79 1.43 -3.70 -14.22
CA LEU A 79 2.39 -4.80 -14.11
C LEU A 79 2.65 -5.40 -15.49
N ASN A 80 3.93 -5.48 -15.87
CA ASN A 80 4.33 -6.06 -17.14
C ASN A 80 4.99 -7.44 -16.93
N ILE A 81 5.12 -8.20 -18.02
CA ILE A 81 5.72 -9.54 -18.00
C ILE A 81 7.19 -9.50 -17.57
N ALA A 82 7.93 -8.44 -17.94
CA ALA A 82 9.33 -8.30 -17.57
C ALA A 82 9.52 -8.15 -16.04
N THR A 83 8.58 -7.53 -15.34
CA THR A 83 8.61 -7.37 -13.87
C THR A 83 8.43 -8.69 -13.13
N ILE A 84 7.61 -9.60 -13.65
CA ILE A 84 7.36 -10.90 -13.00
C ILE A 84 8.43 -11.96 -13.34
N GLY A 85 9.31 -11.68 -14.30
CA GLY A 85 10.39 -12.59 -14.69
C GLY A 85 9.91 -14.00 -15.02
N ARG A 86 10.44 -15.01 -14.30
CA ARG A 86 10.14 -16.44 -14.51
C ARG A 86 9.03 -16.97 -13.60
N TYR A 87 8.45 -16.13 -12.75
CA TYR A 87 7.47 -16.57 -11.76
C TYR A 87 6.07 -16.66 -12.37
N ALA A 88 5.71 -17.86 -12.86
CA ALA A 88 4.46 -18.11 -13.57
C ALA A 88 3.21 -17.80 -12.74
N GLU A 89 3.28 -17.94 -11.41
CA GLU A 89 2.21 -17.64 -10.46
C GLU A 89 1.74 -16.17 -10.49
N PHE A 90 2.60 -15.24 -10.93
CA PHE A 90 2.25 -13.83 -11.04
C PHE A 90 1.69 -13.44 -12.42
N LYS A 91 1.62 -14.36 -13.39
CA LYS A 91 1.05 -14.08 -14.72
C LYS A 91 -0.39 -13.55 -14.65
N LYS A 92 -1.18 -14.03 -13.70
CA LYS A 92 -2.58 -13.57 -13.47
C LYS A 92 -2.70 -12.09 -13.09
N TYR A 93 -1.61 -11.47 -12.66
CA TYR A 93 -1.55 -10.06 -12.27
C TYR A 93 -1.03 -9.15 -13.39
N VAL A 94 -0.55 -9.71 -14.50
CA VAL A 94 -0.07 -8.92 -15.65
C VAL A 94 -1.21 -8.06 -16.19
N GLY A 95 -0.91 -6.79 -16.50
CA GLY A 95 -1.88 -5.82 -16.98
C GLY A 95 -2.78 -5.22 -15.88
N LYS A 96 -2.66 -5.68 -14.62
CA LYS A 96 -3.34 -5.04 -13.48
C LYS A 96 -2.60 -3.78 -13.07
N ASP A 97 -3.36 -2.81 -12.57
CA ASP A 97 -2.85 -1.54 -12.09
C ASP A 97 -2.43 -1.62 -10.62
N THR A 98 -1.74 -0.58 -10.14
CA THR A 98 -1.21 -0.54 -8.77
C THR A 98 -2.34 -0.58 -7.74
N GLN A 99 -3.48 0.05 -8.04
CA GLN A 99 -4.69 -0.04 -7.24
C GLN A 99 -5.13 -1.49 -7.02
N TYR A 100 -5.24 -2.28 -8.08
CA TYR A 100 -5.63 -3.68 -7.97
C TYR A 100 -4.62 -4.48 -7.16
N LEU A 101 -3.32 -4.32 -7.43
CA LEU A 101 -2.26 -5.10 -6.80
C LEU A 101 -2.19 -4.87 -5.28
N ILE A 102 -2.18 -3.60 -4.87
CA ILE A 102 -2.09 -3.23 -3.46
C ILE A 102 -3.35 -3.67 -2.71
N ASN A 103 -4.54 -3.40 -3.26
CA ASN A 103 -5.78 -3.86 -2.62
C ASN A 103 -5.84 -5.38 -2.49
N ASN A 104 -5.43 -6.13 -3.52
CA ASN A 104 -5.45 -7.58 -3.45
C ASN A 104 -4.49 -8.13 -2.39
N ALA A 105 -3.27 -7.57 -2.32
CA ALA A 105 -2.26 -7.98 -1.35
C ALA A 105 -2.71 -7.69 0.09
N TYR A 106 -3.15 -6.46 0.36
CA TYR A 106 -3.55 -6.06 1.71
C TYR A 106 -4.88 -6.67 2.15
N ALA A 107 -5.83 -6.91 1.24
CA ALA A 107 -7.05 -7.65 1.57
C ALA A 107 -6.72 -9.07 2.04
N ARG A 108 -5.77 -9.75 1.37
CA ARG A 108 -5.30 -11.08 1.79
C ARG A 108 -4.59 -11.03 3.14
N LEU A 109 -3.72 -10.05 3.34
CA LEU A 109 -3.01 -9.83 4.60
C LEU A 109 -3.98 -9.62 5.77
N ILE A 110 -5.00 -8.77 5.59
CA ILE A 110 -6.02 -8.53 6.62
C ILE A 110 -6.80 -9.81 6.91
N SER A 111 -7.19 -10.58 5.89
CA SER A 111 -7.86 -11.87 6.06
C SER A 111 -6.97 -12.88 6.81
N LEU A 112 -5.69 -12.96 6.47
CA LEU A 112 -4.73 -13.82 7.17
C LEU A 112 -4.57 -13.42 8.64
N LYS A 113 -4.46 -12.12 8.93
CA LYS A 113 -4.41 -11.63 10.31
C LYS A 113 -5.64 -12.04 11.12
N LYS A 114 -6.84 -11.88 10.53
CA LYS A 114 -8.10 -12.31 11.17
C LYS A 114 -8.11 -13.82 11.45
N LEU A 115 -7.68 -14.64 10.49
CA LEU A 115 -7.60 -16.09 10.68
C LEU A 115 -6.59 -16.48 11.76
N SER A 116 -5.42 -15.83 11.77
CA SER A 116 -4.36 -16.10 12.76
C SER A 116 -4.74 -15.73 14.19
N ALA A 117 -5.72 -14.84 14.38
CA ALA A 117 -6.25 -14.49 15.70
C ALA A 117 -7.09 -15.62 16.33
N HIS A 118 -7.50 -16.61 15.53
CA HIS A 118 -8.26 -17.78 15.97
C HIS A 118 -7.40 -19.06 16.03
N TRP A 119 -6.08 -18.96 15.79
CA TRP A 119 -5.12 -20.06 15.83
C TRP A 119 -4.19 -19.96 17.04
#